data_AF-A0A524KRN4-F1
#
_entry.id   AF-A0A524KRN4-F1
#
_cell.length_a   1.000
_cell.length_b   1.000
_cell.length_c   1.000
_cell.angle_alpha   90.00
_cell.angle_beta   90.00
_cell.angle_gamma   90.00
#
_symmetry.space_group_name_H-M   'P 1'
#
loop_
_entity.id
_entity.type
_entity.pdbx_description
1 polymer ?
#
loop_
_entity_poly.entity_id
_entity_poly.type
_entity_poly.pdbx_seq_one_letter_code
_entity_poly.pdbx_strand_id
1 'polypeptide(L)'
;MKVRRALLSVALVALSATAALAQNPPPGGPGGPGGMGNRRMQMMLNGITLTPQQQASMDSITAAFRAQMPAFSRDAPPDEAAMTLRRTLSARQDSTIRTLLTPEQQAVWDRNAEQARTMQRRPPGA
;
A
#
# COMPACT_ATOMS: atom_id res chain seq x y z
N MET A 1 16.46 -37.07 -53.49
CA MET A 1 16.68 -36.30 -54.75
C MET A 1 16.14 -34.88 -54.60
N LYS A 2 17.00 -33.90 -54.91
CA LYS A 2 16.73 -32.63 -55.62
C LYS A 2 15.65 -31.65 -55.10
N VAL A 3 16.18 -30.59 -54.45
CA VAL A 3 15.83 -29.15 -54.49
C VAL A 3 14.67 -28.72 -55.41
N ARG A 4 13.82 -27.75 -55.01
CA ARG A 4 14.02 -26.32 -55.36
C ARG A 4 13.20 -25.38 -54.48
N ARG A 5 13.87 -24.33 -54.03
CA ARG A 5 13.36 -23.16 -53.32
C ARG A 5 12.53 -22.29 -54.28
N ALA A 6 11.44 -21.71 -53.80
CA ALA A 6 10.82 -20.52 -54.37
C ALA A 6 10.64 -19.47 -53.27
N LEU A 7 11.13 -18.27 -53.56
CA LEU A 7 11.19 -17.06 -52.75
C LEU A 7 9.89 -16.26 -52.77
N LEU A 8 9.85 -15.22 -51.91
CA LEU A 8 8.98 -14.03 -51.85
C LEU A 8 7.84 -14.11 -50.81
N SER A 9 7.49 -13.12 -50.01
CA SER A 9 8.12 -11.93 -49.41
C SER A 9 7.02 -11.31 -48.51
N VAL A 10 7.37 -10.97 -47.27
CA VAL A 10 6.84 -9.90 -46.39
C VAL A 10 5.31 -9.76 -46.20
N ALA A 11 4.86 -9.97 -44.96
CA ALA A 11 4.02 -8.99 -44.24
C ALA A 11 4.02 -9.31 -42.73
N LEU A 12 4.66 -8.45 -41.96
CA LEU A 12 4.61 -8.42 -40.51
C LEU A 12 3.30 -7.75 -40.09
N VAL A 13 2.40 -8.46 -39.41
CA VAL A 13 1.36 -7.84 -38.57
C VAL A 13 1.22 -8.67 -37.29
N ALA A 14 1.81 -8.16 -36.22
CA ALA A 14 1.53 -8.60 -34.87
C ALA A 14 0.20 -7.97 -34.43
N LEU A 15 -0.80 -8.79 -34.08
CA LEU A 15 -1.91 -8.36 -33.24
C LEU A 15 -1.88 -9.15 -31.94
N SER A 16 -1.20 -8.56 -30.96
CA SER A 16 -1.30 -8.93 -29.55
C SER A 16 -2.74 -8.71 -29.12
N ALA A 17 -3.44 -9.78 -28.72
CA ALA A 17 -4.70 -9.67 -28.02
C ALA A 17 -4.41 -9.05 -26.64
N THR A 18 -4.51 -7.73 -26.54
CA THR A 18 -4.47 -7.01 -25.27
C THR A 18 -5.70 -7.44 -24.47
N ALA A 19 -5.49 -8.32 -23.48
CA ALA A 19 -6.46 -8.54 -22.44
C ALA A 19 -6.77 -7.18 -21.80
N ALA A 20 -8.04 -6.79 -21.83
CA ALA A 20 -8.53 -5.59 -21.19
C ALA A 20 -8.14 -5.62 -19.69
N LEU A 21 -7.13 -4.84 -19.31
CA LEU A 21 -6.85 -4.57 -17.91
C LEU A 21 -8.05 -3.79 -17.37
N ALA A 22 -8.88 -4.51 -16.63
CA ALA A 22 -9.95 -3.96 -15.83
C ALA A 22 -9.39 -2.80 -14.98
N GLN A 23 -9.82 -1.60 -15.37
CA GLN A 23 -10.03 -0.41 -14.54
C GLN A 23 -9.27 -0.42 -13.21
N ASN A 24 -8.08 0.18 -13.21
CA ASN A 24 -7.50 0.70 -11.97
C ASN A 24 -8.56 1.60 -11.31
N PRO A 25 -9.01 1.32 -10.07
CA PRO A 25 -9.87 2.26 -9.37
C PRO A 25 -9.11 3.60 -9.26
N PRO A 26 -9.79 4.74 -9.46
CA PRO A 26 -9.12 6.03 -9.49
C PRO A 26 -8.32 6.25 -8.20
N PRO A 27 -7.12 6.85 -8.27
CA PRO A 27 -6.36 7.19 -7.08
C PRO A 27 -7.24 8.09 -6.21
N GLY A 28 -7.61 7.57 -5.02
CA GLY A 28 -8.50 8.25 -4.10
C GLY A 28 -7.97 9.65 -3.79
N GLY A 29 -8.79 10.67 -4.05
CA GLY A 29 -8.46 12.06 -3.76
C GLY A 29 -8.19 12.31 -2.27
N PRO A 30 -7.73 13.53 -1.91
CA PRO A 30 -7.50 13.91 -0.52
C PRO A 30 -8.81 13.81 0.28
N GLY A 31 -9.00 12.72 1.01
CA GLY A 31 -10.22 12.45 1.79
C GLY A 31 -11.03 11.21 1.41
N GLY A 32 -10.59 10.41 0.42
CA GLY A 32 -11.19 9.10 0.15
C GLY A 32 -10.91 8.06 1.25
N PRO A 33 -11.63 6.91 1.31
CA PRO A 33 -11.49 5.87 2.33
C PRO A 33 -10.09 5.22 2.48
N GLY A 34 -9.08 5.67 1.73
CA GLY A 34 -7.67 5.29 1.85
C GLY A 34 -6.72 6.44 2.20
N GLY A 35 -7.17 7.70 2.28
CA GLY A 35 -6.27 8.86 2.28
C GLY A 35 -5.43 9.03 3.55
N MET A 36 -6.01 8.76 4.73
CA MET A 36 -5.30 8.96 6.00
C MET A 36 -4.40 7.78 6.35
N GLY A 37 -4.86 6.54 6.09
CA GLY A 37 -4.06 5.32 6.29
C GLY A 37 -2.86 5.24 5.35
N ASN A 38 -3.06 5.58 4.07
CA ASN A 38 -1.99 5.55 3.08
C ASN A 38 -0.92 6.61 3.37
N ARG A 39 -1.31 7.81 3.83
CA ARG A 39 -0.35 8.88 4.17
C ARG A 39 0.50 8.51 5.39
N ARG A 40 -0.09 7.92 6.42
CA ARG A 40 0.67 7.40 7.57
C ARG A 40 1.68 6.34 7.13
N MET A 41 1.24 5.36 6.34
CA MET A 41 2.11 4.29 5.87
C MET A 41 3.29 4.83 5.03
N GLN A 42 3.02 5.81 4.16
CA GLN A 42 4.08 6.48 3.38
C GLN A 42 5.12 7.17 4.26
N MET A 43 4.70 7.80 5.37
CA MET A 43 5.66 8.39 6.33
C MET A 43 6.49 7.31 7.03
N MET A 44 5.87 6.19 7.43
CA MET A 44 6.58 5.09 8.10
C MET A 44 7.61 4.41 7.19
N LEU A 45 7.32 4.30 5.89
CA LEU A 45 8.20 3.73 4.88
C LEU A 45 9.21 4.72 4.28
N ASN A 46 9.23 5.98 4.73
CA ASN A 46 10.15 6.96 4.19
C ASN A 46 11.61 6.50 4.38
N GLY A 47 12.36 6.39 3.28
CA GLY A 47 13.73 5.88 3.30
C GLY A 47 13.86 4.35 3.43
N ILE A 48 12.76 3.59 3.31
CA ILE A 48 12.74 2.13 3.30
C ILE A 48 12.38 1.65 1.89
N THR A 49 13.32 0.96 1.24
CA THR A 49 13.05 0.26 -0.02
C THR A 49 12.65 -1.18 0.29
N LEU A 50 11.40 -1.54 0.02
CA LEU A 50 10.90 -2.90 0.20
C LEU A 50 11.26 -3.78 -0.99
N THR A 51 11.57 -5.06 -0.72
CA THR A 51 11.62 -6.07 -1.78
C THR A 51 10.20 -6.38 -2.28
N PRO A 52 10.03 -6.95 -3.49
CA PRO A 52 8.72 -7.36 -3.98
C PRO A 52 7.98 -8.31 -3.02
N GLN A 53 8.72 -9.19 -2.35
CA GLN A 53 8.15 -10.13 -1.36
C GLN A 53 7.68 -9.40 -0.09
N GLN A 54 8.47 -8.45 0.41
CA GLN A 54 8.09 -7.63 1.58
C GLN A 54 6.85 -6.80 1.27
N GLN A 55 6.80 -6.19 0.07
CA GLN A 55 5.66 -5.42 -0.40
C GLN A 55 4.38 -6.27 -0.46
N ALA A 56 4.43 -7.44 -1.10
CA ALA A 56 3.28 -8.34 -1.18
C ALA A 56 2.77 -8.80 0.20
N SER A 57 3.69 -9.06 1.14
CA SER A 57 3.35 -9.44 2.51
C SER A 57 2.71 -8.27 3.27
N MET A 58 3.24 -7.05 3.09
CA MET A 58 2.69 -5.83 3.68
C MET A 58 1.29 -5.51 3.13
N ASP A 59 1.06 -5.69 1.84
CA ASP A 59 -0.26 -5.48 1.21
C ASP A 59 -1.30 -6.46 1.77
N SER A 60 -0.91 -7.73 1.94
CA SER A 60 -1.74 -8.76 2.56
C SER A 60 -2.10 -8.41 4.02
N ILE A 61 -1.11 -8.01 4.83
CA ILE A 61 -1.33 -7.53 6.20
C ILE A 61 -2.30 -6.33 6.19
N THR A 62 -2.05 -5.36 5.34
CA THR A 62 -2.87 -4.14 5.26
C THR A 62 -4.31 -4.45 4.88
N ALA A 63 -4.52 -5.35 3.92
CA ALA A 63 -5.86 -5.82 3.56
C ALA A 63 -6.57 -6.53 4.73
N ALA A 64 -5.86 -7.42 5.43
CA ALA A 64 -6.40 -8.16 6.58
C ALA A 64 -6.81 -7.24 7.74
N PHE A 65 -6.01 -6.21 8.04
CA PHE A 65 -6.34 -5.23 9.08
C PHE A 65 -7.45 -4.28 8.63
N ARG A 66 -7.47 -3.87 7.35
CA ARG A 66 -8.56 -3.06 6.80
C ARG A 66 -9.90 -3.78 6.89
N ALA A 67 -9.94 -5.10 6.69
CA ALA A 67 -11.17 -5.88 6.83
C ALA A 67 -11.70 -5.93 8.28
N GLN A 68 -10.84 -5.72 9.28
CA GLN A 68 -11.21 -5.66 10.71
C GLN A 68 -11.62 -4.26 11.17
N MET A 69 -11.42 -3.24 10.34
CA MET A 69 -11.76 -1.87 10.69
C MET A 69 -13.28 -1.69 10.75
N PRO A 70 -13.82 -1.09 11.83
CA PRO A 70 -15.24 -0.78 11.88
C PRO A 70 -15.61 0.19 10.76
N ALA A 71 -16.79 -0.03 10.17
CA ALA A 71 -17.36 0.92 9.22
C ALA A 71 -17.80 2.18 9.99
N PHE A 72 -17.43 3.35 9.48
CA PHE A 72 -17.85 4.63 10.05
C PHE A 72 -18.90 5.27 9.15
N SER A 73 -20.03 5.67 9.73
CA SER A 73 -20.98 6.54 9.05
C SER A 73 -20.38 7.93 8.91
N ARG A 74 -20.72 8.63 7.83
CA ARG A 74 -20.39 10.06 7.70
C ARG A 74 -21.24 10.92 8.63
N ASP A 75 -22.40 10.42 9.03
CA ASP A 75 -23.42 11.19 9.75
C ASP A 75 -23.22 11.17 11.28
N ALA A 76 -22.31 10.33 11.77
CA ALA A 76 -22.01 10.22 13.20
C ALA A 76 -20.50 10.04 13.43
N PRO A 77 -19.89 10.79 14.36
CA PRO A 77 -18.52 10.55 14.75
C PRO A 77 -18.35 9.15 15.36
N PRO A 78 -17.18 8.51 15.22
CA PRO A 78 -16.86 7.27 15.91
C PRO A 78 -17.02 7.41 17.43
N ASP A 79 -17.61 6.40 18.08
CA ASP A 79 -17.60 6.32 19.53
C ASP A 79 -16.20 5.98 20.09
N GLU A 80 -16.04 6.09 21.41
CA GLU A 80 -14.75 5.85 22.07
C GLU A 80 -14.25 4.41 21.89
N ALA A 81 -15.17 3.43 21.88
CA ALA A 81 -14.84 2.03 21.69
C ALA A 81 -14.26 1.79 20.29
N ALA A 82 -14.87 2.35 19.26
CA ALA A 82 -14.40 2.25 17.88
C ALA A 82 -13.07 2.99 17.67
N MET A 83 -12.87 4.13 18.34
CA MET A 83 -11.59 4.84 18.34
C MET A 83 -10.48 4.02 19.02
N THR A 84 -10.79 3.38 20.14
CA THR A 84 -9.87 2.50 20.85
C THR A 84 -9.51 1.28 20.00
N LEU A 85 -10.50 0.62 19.40
CA LEU A 85 -10.27 -0.50 18.48
C LEU A 85 -9.37 -0.09 17.32
N ARG A 86 -9.62 1.07 16.69
CA ARG A 86 -8.78 1.60 15.61
C ARG A 86 -7.32 1.79 16.04
N ARG A 87 -7.08 2.35 17.24
CA ARG A 87 -5.72 2.55 17.77
C ARG A 87 -5.02 1.20 17.98
N THR A 88 -5.72 0.24 18.58
CA THR A 88 -5.20 -1.11 18.82
C THR A 88 -4.88 -1.84 17.52
N LEU A 89 -5.78 -1.81 16.54
CA LEU A 89 -5.57 -2.43 15.22
C LEU A 89 -4.39 -1.77 14.50
N SER A 90 -4.30 -0.44 14.51
CA SER A 90 -3.18 0.26 13.90
C SER A 90 -1.84 -0.08 14.56
N ALA A 91 -1.78 -0.14 15.89
CA ALA A 91 -0.55 -0.51 16.60
C ALA A 91 -0.10 -1.94 16.29
N ARG A 92 -1.06 -2.88 16.20
CA ARG A 92 -0.78 -4.27 15.84
C ARG A 92 -0.37 -4.40 14.38
N GLN A 93 -0.99 -3.66 13.46
CA GLN A 93 -0.59 -3.63 12.06
C GLN A 93 0.86 -3.15 11.94
N ASP A 94 1.22 -2.05 12.60
CA ASP A 94 2.57 -1.49 12.56
C ASP A 94 3.61 -2.49 13.11
N SER A 95 3.32 -3.14 14.24
CA SER A 95 4.24 -4.14 14.81
C SER A 95 4.40 -5.35 13.88
N THR A 96 3.32 -5.77 13.20
CA THR A 96 3.36 -6.88 12.25
C THR A 96 4.13 -6.52 10.97
N ILE A 97 4.00 -5.30 10.47
CA ILE A 97 4.77 -4.86 9.31
C ILE A 97 6.26 -4.76 9.66
N ARG A 98 6.59 -4.27 10.86
CA ARG A 98 7.98 -4.15 11.33
C ARG A 98 8.73 -5.50 11.31
N THR A 99 8.06 -6.62 11.54
CA THR A 99 8.71 -7.95 11.52
C THR A 99 9.09 -8.42 10.11
N LEU A 100 8.53 -7.83 9.06
CA LEU A 100 8.90 -8.12 7.67
C LEU A 100 10.21 -7.42 7.25
N LEU A 101 10.64 -6.41 8.00
CA LEU A 101 11.76 -5.55 7.66
C LEU A 101 13.09 -6.14 8.14
N THR A 102 14.16 -5.89 7.39
CA THR A 102 15.53 -6.21 7.85
C THR A 102 15.90 -5.37 9.07
N PRO A 103 16.93 -5.75 9.85
CA PRO A 103 17.36 -4.95 11.01
C PRO A 103 17.66 -3.49 10.68
N GLU A 104 18.26 -3.22 9.52
CA GLU A 104 18.58 -1.87 9.07
C GLU A 104 17.31 -1.08 8.72
N GLN A 105 16.36 -1.71 8.03
CA GLN A 105 15.06 -1.11 7.72
C GLN A 105 14.22 -0.85 8.99
N GLN A 106 14.30 -1.75 9.99
CA GLN A 106 13.63 -1.57 11.27
C GLN A 106 14.14 -0.32 12.01
N ALA A 107 15.45 -0.04 11.97
CA ALA A 107 16.00 1.17 12.57
C ALA A 107 15.45 2.46 11.92
N VAL A 108 15.27 2.45 10.59
CA VAL A 108 14.63 3.57 9.87
C VAL A 108 13.14 3.68 10.23
N TRP A 109 12.44 2.54 10.28
CA TRP A 109 11.03 2.47 10.67
C TRP A 109 10.79 3.06 12.06
N ASP A 110 11.62 2.68 13.04
CA ASP A 110 11.49 3.14 14.43
C ASP A 110 11.73 4.65 14.55
N ARG A 111 12.72 5.18 13.80
CA ARG A 111 12.94 6.64 13.69
C ARG A 111 11.72 7.35 13.10
N ASN A 112 11.15 6.82 12.01
CA ASN A 112 9.97 7.39 11.38
C ASN A 112 8.75 7.35 12.32
N ALA A 113 8.62 6.28 13.11
CA ALA A 113 7.58 6.15 14.13
C ALA A 113 7.69 7.25 15.20
N GLU A 114 8.90 7.53 15.67
CA GLU A 114 9.18 8.60 16.64
C GLU A 114 8.89 9.99 16.07
N GLN A 115 9.30 10.25 14.82
CA GLN A 115 8.99 11.49 14.13
C GLN A 115 7.47 11.68 13.98
N ALA A 116 6.75 10.63 13.55
CA ALA A 116 5.29 10.68 13.42
C ALA A 116 4.60 10.94 14.76
N ARG A 117 5.10 10.38 15.87
CA ARG A 117 4.61 10.66 17.24
C ARG A 117 4.85 12.12 17.63
N THR A 118 6.03 12.65 17.30
CA THR A 118 6.38 14.05 17.59
C THR A 118 5.49 15.02 16.82
N MET A 119 5.23 14.74 15.54
CA MET A 119 4.32 15.54 14.72
C MET A 119 2.88 15.52 15.24
N GLN A 120 2.39 14.37 15.74
CA GLN A 120 1.06 14.27 16.34
C GLN A 120 0.91 15.04 17.65
N ARG A 121 2.01 15.25 18.39
CA ARG A 121 2.01 16.01 19.65
C ARG A 121 2.05 17.52 19.44
N ARG A 122 2.46 17.99 18.26
CA ARG A 122 2.48 19.42 17.94
C ARG A 122 1.06 19.84 17.48
N PRO A 123 0.42 20.82 18.12
CA PRO A 123 -0.84 21.34 17.62
C PRO A 123 -0.60 21.97 16.23
N PRO A 124 -1.54 21.80 15.27
CA PRO A 124 -1.44 22.48 14.00
C PRO A 124 -1.52 24.01 14.22
N GLY A 125 -0.39 24.71 14.08
CA GLY A 125 -0.31 26.17 14.19
C GLY A 125 0.58 26.76 15.30
N ALA A 126 1.50 25.99 15.90
CA ALA A 126 2.53 26.50 16.80
C ALA A 126 3.90 26.66 16.13
#